data_AF-A0A6A4K1G1-F1
#
_entry.id   AF-A0A6A4K1G1-F1
#
_cell.length_a   1.000
_cell.length_b   1.000
_cell.length_c   1.000
_cell.angle_alpha   90.00
_cell.angle_beta   90.00
_cell.angle_gamma   90.00
#
_symmetry.space_group_name_H-M   'P 1'
#
loop_
_entity.id
_entity.type
_entity.pdbx_description
1 polymer ?
#
loop_
_entity_poly.entity_id
_entity_poly.type
_entity_poly.pdbx_seq_one_letter_code
_entity_poly.pdbx_strand_id
1 'polypeptide(L)'
;MAFWTRSILLFVCCLPFLSADDISGMTVQDDTCMDMLKDFANLSAAFTFCAVSHARPILICQECVSSYLSVVEVYDDITKLESTAGHKCESELVNLDRLQVFNQGYNYIKKLWENAHCDNCFVKDRATGKPTTQLTDLVMEILNASSVYEACVKKYHNATAKPDLAVCENCIGNYKTINDIYVKNKGTIEFCMDVVDLMNNTRNEWSGDLGCCNDRRKPEITMILIASGVGVLPFIFYALTYFLTPKKVHAVIERKRWNGESNGVSKSPEIHITPPENTED
;
A
#
# COMPACT_ATOMS: atom_id res chain seq x y z
N MET A 1 -63.39 -60.01 -20.89
CA MET A 1 -63.25 -59.55 -22.29
C MET A 1 -61.76 -59.18 -22.45
N ALA A 2 -60.87 -59.99 -23.04
CA ALA A 2 -60.82 -60.37 -24.46
C ALA A 2 -60.89 -59.10 -25.35
N PHE A 3 -59.95 -58.75 -26.23
CA PHE A 3 -58.80 -59.48 -26.78
C PHE A 3 -58.15 -58.59 -27.89
N TRP A 4 -56.85 -58.79 -28.15
CA TRP A 4 -56.10 -58.54 -29.42
C TRP A 4 -55.70 -57.08 -29.81
N THR A 5 -54.51 -56.76 -30.34
CA THR A 5 -53.18 -57.42 -30.47
C THR A 5 -52.20 -56.51 -31.24
N ARG A 6 -50.90 -56.73 -30.97
CA ARG A 6 -49.73 -56.80 -31.89
C ARG A 6 -49.44 -55.62 -32.82
N SER A 7 -48.25 -55.06 -32.63
CA SER A 7 -47.22 -55.15 -33.68
C SER A 7 -45.83 -55.25 -33.04
N ILE A 8 -45.20 -56.40 -33.28
CA ILE A 8 -43.81 -56.73 -33.01
C ILE A 8 -43.09 -56.51 -34.35
N LEU A 9 -42.06 -55.69 -34.36
CA LEU A 9 -41.01 -55.75 -35.38
C LEU A 9 -39.68 -56.00 -34.65
N LEU A 10 -39.25 -57.25 -34.77
CA LEU A 10 -37.92 -57.74 -34.46
C LEU A 10 -36.91 -57.08 -35.41
N PHE A 11 -35.89 -56.44 -34.86
CA PHE A 11 -34.56 -56.41 -35.46
C PHE A 11 -33.55 -56.65 -34.35
N VAL A 12 -33.32 -57.94 -34.07
CA VAL A 12 -32.10 -58.41 -33.44
C VAL A 12 -31.05 -58.44 -34.54
N CYS A 13 -29.98 -57.65 -34.41
CA CYS A 13 -28.69 -58.05 -34.93
C CYS A 13 -27.56 -57.29 -34.22
N CYS A 14 -26.80 -58.07 -33.44
CA CYS A 14 -25.37 -57.95 -33.27
C CYS A 14 -24.80 -56.78 -32.44
N LEU A 15 -24.57 -57.12 -31.17
CA LEU A 15 -23.31 -56.98 -30.43
C LEU A 15 -22.84 -55.58 -29.97
N PRO A 16 -22.20 -55.52 -28.79
CA PRO A 16 -21.71 -54.29 -28.21
C PRO A 16 -20.42 -53.90 -28.92
N PHE A 17 -20.46 -52.84 -29.72
CA PHE A 17 -19.25 -52.07 -29.97
C PHE A 17 -19.08 -51.09 -28.80
N LEU A 18 -18.44 -51.59 -27.74
CA LEU A 18 -17.45 -50.80 -27.03
C LEU A 18 -16.40 -50.41 -28.09
N SER A 19 -16.58 -49.27 -28.74
CA SER A 19 -15.42 -48.53 -29.22
C SER A 19 -14.79 -47.94 -27.98
N ALA A 20 -13.87 -48.70 -27.40
CA ALA A 20 -12.70 -48.10 -26.78
C ALA A 20 -12.04 -47.28 -27.89
N ASP A 21 -12.44 -46.02 -28.02
CA ASP A 21 -11.60 -45.01 -28.65
C ASP A 21 -10.41 -44.82 -27.72
N ASP A 22 -9.45 -45.70 -27.93
CA ASP A 22 -8.02 -45.43 -28.00
C ASP A 22 -7.60 -44.11 -27.32
N ILE A 23 -7.54 -44.10 -25.99
CA ILE A 23 -6.57 -43.27 -25.26
C ILE A 23 -5.20 -43.94 -25.46
N SER A 24 -4.77 -44.05 -26.72
CA SER A 24 -3.39 -44.34 -27.10
C SER A 24 -2.73 -43.00 -27.38
N GLY A 25 -2.44 -42.30 -26.29
CA GLY A 25 -1.75 -41.02 -26.31
C GLY A 25 -1.10 -40.74 -24.97
N MET A 26 -0.63 -41.79 -24.28
CA MET A 26 0.20 -41.67 -23.09
C MET A 26 1.04 -42.94 -22.97
N THR A 27 2.12 -43.00 -23.77
CA THR A 27 3.07 -44.10 -23.65
C THR A 27 3.80 -43.98 -22.32
N VAL A 28 3.88 -45.11 -21.60
CA VAL A 28 4.53 -45.51 -20.33
C VAL A 28 5.88 -44.86 -19.94
N GLN A 29 6.40 -43.91 -20.72
CA GLN A 29 7.55 -43.06 -20.40
C GLN A 29 7.14 -41.73 -19.72
N ASP A 30 5.83 -41.48 -19.61
CA ASP A 30 5.15 -40.27 -19.13
C ASP A 30 4.87 -40.25 -17.62
N ASP A 31 5.24 -41.31 -16.88
CA ASP A 31 4.97 -41.38 -15.43
C ASP A 31 5.73 -40.29 -14.66
N THR A 32 6.98 -39.97 -15.04
CA THR A 32 7.81 -39.02 -14.28
C THR A 32 7.38 -37.56 -14.47
N CYS A 33 7.04 -37.12 -15.69
CA CYS A 33 6.54 -35.76 -15.91
C CYS A 33 5.16 -35.57 -15.24
N MET A 34 4.29 -36.58 -15.33
CA MET A 34 2.97 -36.56 -14.69
C MET A 34 3.05 -36.61 -13.16
N ASP A 35 3.99 -37.37 -12.60
CA ASP A 35 4.25 -37.39 -11.15
C ASP A 35 4.74 -36.02 -10.66
N MET A 36 5.68 -35.38 -11.36
CA MET A 36 6.12 -34.02 -11.00
C MET A 36 5.01 -32.99 -11.14
N LEU A 37 4.13 -33.11 -12.15
CA LEU A 37 2.95 -32.26 -12.27
C LEU A 37 2.01 -32.43 -11.07
N LYS A 38 1.83 -33.67 -10.60
CA LYS A 38 1.04 -33.96 -9.40
C LYS A 38 1.69 -33.39 -8.14
N ASP A 39 3.02 -33.45 -8.03
CA ASP A 39 3.76 -32.83 -6.93
C ASP A 39 3.61 -31.31 -6.96
N PHE A 40 3.73 -30.68 -8.14
CA PHE A 40 3.42 -29.27 -8.33
C PHE A 40 1.99 -28.94 -7.89
N ALA A 41 0.99 -29.75 -8.24
CA ALA A 41 -0.39 -29.54 -7.83
C ALA A 41 -0.55 -29.60 -6.30
N ASN A 42 0.08 -30.57 -5.63
CA ASN A 42 0.03 -30.70 -4.18
C ASN A 42 0.75 -29.55 -3.47
N LEU A 43 1.95 -29.19 -3.92
CA LEU A 43 2.76 -28.12 -3.33
C LEU A 43 2.13 -26.74 -3.55
N SER A 44 1.56 -26.49 -4.73
CA SER A 44 0.85 -25.24 -5.02
C SER A 44 -0.43 -25.10 -4.20
N ALA A 45 -1.17 -26.19 -3.99
CA ALA A 45 -2.33 -26.22 -3.11
C ALA A 45 -1.92 -25.95 -1.64
N ALA A 46 -0.83 -26.56 -1.17
CA ALA A 46 -0.31 -26.33 0.18
C ALA A 46 0.11 -24.87 0.41
N PHE A 47 0.85 -24.27 -0.53
CA PHE A 47 1.19 -22.85 -0.48
C PHE A 47 -0.07 -21.97 -0.47
N THR A 48 -1.03 -22.23 -1.35
CA THR A 48 -2.26 -21.44 -1.45
C THR A 48 -3.08 -21.53 -0.16
N PHE A 49 -3.19 -22.73 0.42
CA PHE A 49 -3.84 -22.94 1.71
C PHE A 49 -3.15 -22.16 2.83
N CYS A 50 -1.82 -22.22 2.90
CA CYS A 50 -1.03 -21.45 3.86
C CYS A 50 -1.27 -19.94 3.71
N ALA A 51 -1.15 -19.41 2.49
CA ALA A 51 -1.28 -17.98 2.23
C ALA A 51 -2.67 -17.45 2.62
N VAL A 52 -3.74 -18.20 2.33
CA VAL A 52 -5.11 -17.82 2.71
C VAL A 52 -5.31 -17.90 4.23
N SER A 53 -4.76 -18.93 4.88
CA SER A 53 -4.87 -19.12 6.34
C SER A 53 -4.14 -18.02 7.13
N HIS A 54 -3.10 -17.44 6.54
CA HIS A 54 -2.27 -16.38 7.13
C HIS A 54 -2.48 -15.01 6.46
N ALA A 55 -3.68 -14.78 5.92
CA ALA A 55 -4.03 -13.49 5.32
C ALA A 55 -4.44 -12.41 6.36
N ARG A 56 -4.79 -12.81 7.59
CA ARG A 56 -5.22 -11.91 8.68
C ARG A 56 -4.86 -12.49 10.06
N PRO A 57 -3.89 -11.91 10.81
CA PRO A 57 -2.92 -10.91 10.34
C PRO A 57 -2.06 -11.45 9.20
N ILE A 58 -1.46 -10.58 8.39
CA ILE A 58 -0.63 -11.01 7.25
C ILE A 58 0.67 -11.61 7.78
N LEU A 59 0.83 -12.92 7.60
CA LEU A 59 2.02 -13.69 8.00
C LEU A 59 2.50 -14.63 6.87
N ILE A 60 2.15 -14.29 5.62
CA ILE A 60 2.37 -15.16 4.45
C ILE A 60 3.86 -15.41 4.25
N CYS A 61 4.72 -14.42 4.48
CA CYS A 61 6.15 -14.60 4.24
C CYS A 61 6.74 -15.59 5.25
N GLN A 62 6.55 -15.36 6.55
CA GLN A 62 7.12 -16.18 7.62
C GLN A 62 6.56 -17.60 7.65
N GLU A 63 5.24 -17.76 7.50
CA GLU A 63 4.58 -19.06 7.68
C GLU A 63 4.63 -19.92 6.41
N CYS A 64 4.69 -19.30 5.22
CA CYS A 64 4.56 -20.02 3.95
C CYS A 64 5.87 -20.16 3.16
N VAL A 65 7.02 -19.70 3.69
CA VAL A 65 8.32 -19.75 2.99
C VAL A 65 8.72 -21.16 2.55
N SER A 66 8.51 -22.17 3.39
CA SER A 66 8.86 -23.56 3.07
C SER A 66 8.05 -24.07 1.87
N SER A 67 6.74 -23.86 1.88
CA SER A 67 5.85 -24.25 0.79
C SER A 67 6.16 -23.48 -0.49
N TYR A 68 6.50 -22.20 -0.39
CA TYR A 68 6.91 -21.40 -1.54
C TYR A 68 8.18 -21.95 -2.19
N LEU A 69 9.22 -22.23 -1.39
CA LEU A 69 10.48 -22.77 -1.88
C LEU A 69 10.29 -24.12 -2.58
N SER A 70 9.46 -25.00 -2.03
CA SER A 70 9.13 -26.28 -2.68
C SER A 70 8.40 -26.11 -4.01
N VAL A 71 7.49 -25.15 -4.13
CA VAL A 71 6.82 -24.84 -5.41
C VAL A 71 7.82 -24.33 -6.45
N VAL A 72 8.75 -23.46 -6.05
CA VAL A 72 9.80 -22.96 -6.94
C VAL A 72 10.74 -24.07 -7.39
N GLU A 73 11.11 -24.97 -6.48
CA GLU A 73 11.98 -26.11 -6.77
C GLU A 73 11.35 -27.06 -7.79
N VAL A 74 10.12 -27.55 -7.53
CA VAL A 74 9.45 -28.48 -8.46
C VAL A 74 9.16 -27.82 -9.82
N TYR A 75 8.87 -26.52 -9.87
CA TYR A 75 8.71 -25.78 -11.12
C TYR A 75 10.04 -25.69 -11.90
N ASP A 76 11.13 -25.37 -11.21
CA ASP A 76 12.48 -25.34 -11.79
C ASP A 76 12.88 -26.73 -12.31
N ASP A 77 12.51 -27.81 -11.62
CA ASP A 77 12.82 -29.17 -12.04
C ASP A 77 12.04 -29.56 -13.31
N ILE A 78 10.71 -29.32 -13.34
CA ILE A 78 9.87 -29.59 -14.52
C ILE A 78 10.36 -28.83 -15.75
N THR A 79 10.81 -27.58 -15.58
CA THR A 79 11.27 -26.74 -16.71
C THR A 79 12.68 -27.09 -17.20
N LYS A 80 13.51 -27.70 -16.35
CA LYS A 80 14.89 -28.10 -16.70
C LYS A 80 15.01 -29.55 -17.15
N LEU A 81 14.07 -30.43 -16.78
CA LEU A 81 14.13 -31.84 -17.14
C LEU A 81 13.93 -32.06 -18.65
N GLU A 82 14.91 -32.72 -19.25
CA GLU A 82 14.82 -33.33 -20.58
C GLU A 82 14.34 -34.79 -20.39
N SER A 83 13.22 -35.14 -21.00
CA SER A 83 12.72 -36.50 -21.11
C SER A 83 13.75 -37.37 -21.83
N THR A 84 13.69 -38.67 -21.57
CA THR A 84 14.58 -39.69 -22.16
C THR A 84 14.53 -39.76 -23.70
N ALA A 85 13.52 -39.14 -24.32
CA ALA A 85 13.39 -38.95 -25.77
C ALA A 85 13.95 -37.61 -26.31
N GLY A 86 14.54 -36.76 -25.46
CA GLY A 86 15.06 -35.44 -25.83
C GLY A 86 14.00 -34.32 -25.87
N HIS A 87 12.76 -34.60 -25.44
CA HIS A 87 11.69 -33.60 -25.29
C HIS A 87 11.69 -33.04 -23.87
N LYS A 88 11.50 -31.73 -23.68
CA LYS A 88 11.41 -31.15 -22.32
C LYS A 88 10.06 -31.51 -21.71
N CYS A 89 9.99 -31.89 -20.42
CA CYS A 89 8.69 -32.09 -19.74
C CYS A 89 7.81 -30.84 -19.88
N GLU A 90 8.41 -29.64 -19.82
CA GLU A 90 7.73 -28.38 -20.11
C GLU A 90 7.03 -28.39 -21.49
N SER A 91 7.68 -28.90 -22.53
CA SER A 91 7.09 -28.91 -23.87
C SER A 91 5.91 -29.87 -24.02
N GLU A 92 5.85 -30.92 -23.20
CA GLU A 92 4.75 -31.88 -23.16
C GLU A 92 3.61 -31.39 -22.25
N LEU A 93 3.93 -30.71 -21.14
CA LEU A 93 2.95 -30.23 -20.16
C LEU A 93 2.36 -28.84 -20.46
N VAL A 94 3.10 -27.96 -21.13
CA VAL A 94 2.75 -26.53 -21.29
C VAL A 94 2.30 -26.19 -22.70
N ASN A 95 2.85 -26.83 -23.74
CA ASN A 95 2.60 -26.42 -25.13
C ASN A 95 1.38 -27.09 -25.78
N LEU A 96 0.67 -27.97 -25.07
CA LEU A 96 -0.53 -28.64 -25.59
C LEU A 96 -1.83 -27.85 -25.40
N ASP A 97 -1.86 -26.85 -24.50
CA ASP A 97 -3.08 -26.10 -24.16
C ASP A 97 -2.86 -24.57 -24.16
N ARG A 98 -3.77 -23.83 -24.80
CA ARG A 98 -3.82 -22.35 -24.80
C ARG A 98 -4.02 -21.78 -23.39
N LEU A 99 -4.61 -22.55 -22.48
CA LEU A 99 -4.84 -22.13 -21.10
C LEU A 99 -3.57 -22.11 -20.25
N GLN A 100 -2.58 -22.96 -20.52
CA GLN A 100 -1.29 -23.00 -19.80
C GLN A 100 -1.44 -23.01 -18.25
N VAL A 101 -2.33 -23.86 -17.71
CA VAL A 101 -2.68 -23.89 -16.28
C VAL A 101 -1.45 -23.99 -15.37
N PHE A 102 -0.48 -24.82 -15.74
CA PHE A 102 0.79 -24.98 -15.01
C PHE A 102 1.53 -23.64 -14.83
N ASN A 103 1.80 -22.94 -15.94
CA ASN A 103 2.50 -21.66 -15.91
C ASN A 103 1.68 -20.57 -15.21
N GLN A 104 0.36 -20.53 -15.43
CA GLN A 104 -0.50 -19.55 -14.77
C GLN A 104 -0.57 -19.76 -13.26
N GLY A 105 -0.65 -21.02 -12.80
CA GLY A 105 -0.64 -21.39 -11.39
C GLY A 105 0.66 -20.97 -10.70
N TYR A 106 1.80 -21.26 -11.32
CA TYR A 106 3.09 -20.82 -10.79
C TYR A 106 3.21 -19.29 -10.75
N ASN A 107 2.82 -18.62 -11.84
CA ASN A 107 2.87 -17.16 -11.91
C ASN A 107 1.99 -16.48 -10.87
N TYR A 108 0.84 -17.06 -10.52
CA TYR A 108 0.01 -16.57 -9.43
C TYR A 108 0.75 -16.62 -8.09
N ILE A 109 1.35 -17.77 -7.76
CA ILE A 109 2.12 -17.98 -6.52
C ILE A 109 3.32 -17.02 -6.45
N LYS A 110 4.10 -16.96 -7.53
CA LYS A 110 5.26 -16.09 -7.64
C LYS A 110 4.88 -14.61 -7.47
N LYS A 111 3.83 -14.15 -8.15
CA LYS A 111 3.36 -12.76 -8.01
C LYS A 111 2.86 -12.46 -6.60
N LEU A 112 2.19 -13.41 -5.94
CA LEU A 112 1.75 -13.20 -4.57
C LEU A 112 2.94 -12.99 -3.63
N TRP A 113 3.99 -13.80 -3.78
CA TRP A 113 5.25 -13.66 -3.04
C TRP A 113 5.98 -12.34 -3.31
N GLU A 114 6.10 -11.96 -4.59
CA GLU A 114 6.75 -10.72 -5.04
C GLU A 114 5.99 -9.48 -4.58
N ASN A 115 4.65 -9.46 -4.70
CA ASN A 115 3.82 -8.34 -4.25
C ASN A 115 3.86 -8.16 -2.72
N ALA A 116 4.10 -9.24 -1.98
CA ALA A 116 4.32 -9.20 -0.55
C ALA A 116 5.76 -8.82 -0.17
N HIS A 117 6.64 -8.63 -1.15
CA HIS A 117 8.08 -8.38 -0.98
C HIS A 117 8.73 -9.39 -0.02
N CYS A 118 8.29 -10.65 -0.05
CA CYS A 118 8.69 -11.66 0.94
C CYS A 118 10.20 -11.96 0.90
N ASP A 119 10.86 -11.80 -0.25
CA ASP A 119 12.32 -11.90 -0.33
C ASP A 119 13.06 -10.98 0.66
N ASN A 120 12.48 -9.83 1.01
CA ASN A 120 13.09 -8.87 1.91
C ASN A 120 12.94 -9.25 3.39
N CYS A 121 12.09 -10.24 3.71
CA CYS A 121 12.00 -10.82 5.05
C CYS A 121 13.22 -11.70 5.37
N PHE A 122 13.85 -12.29 4.36
CA PHE A 122 14.83 -13.38 4.52
C PHE A 122 16.24 -13.01 4.06
N VAL A 123 17.22 -13.70 4.65
CA VAL A 123 18.60 -13.68 4.15
C VAL A 123 18.62 -14.39 2.79
N LYS A 124 19.28 -13.78 1.80
CA LYS A 124 19.46 -14.38 0.48
C LYS A 124 20.69 -15.25 0.45
N ASP A 125 20.56 -16.42 -0.15
CA ASP A 125 21.69 -17.31 -0.40
C ASP A 125 22.68 -16.67 -1.37
N ARG A 126 23.98 -16.74 -1.06
CA ARG A 126 25.03 -16.04 -1.84
C ARG A 126 25.28 -16.67 -3.21
N ALA A 127 25.01 -17.96 -3.37
CA ALA A 127 25.28 -18.69 -4.61
C ALA A 127 24.11 -18.59 -5.59
N THR A 128 22.88 -18.66 -5.08
CA THR A 128 21.66 -18.73 -5.89
C THR A 128 20.89 -17.43 -5.94
N GLY A 129 21.10 -16.52 -4.99
CA GLY A 129 20.33 -15.27 -4.85
C GLY A 129 18.89 -15.47 -4.36
N LYS A 130 18.47 -16.71 -4.09
CA LYS A 130 17.13 -17.06 -3.61
C LYS A 130 16.98 -16.79 -2.10
N PRO A 131 15.77 -16.51 -1.59
CA PRO A 131 15.54 -16.37 -0.16
C PRO A 131 15.81 -17.70 0.56
N THR A 132 16.41 -17.61 1.74
CA THR A 132 16.50 -18.74 2.68
C THR A 132 15.28 -18.76 3.60
N THR A 133 15.24 -19.68 4.56
CA THR A 133 14.24 -19.69 5.65
C THR A 133 14.65 -18.83 6.85
N GLN A 134 15.85 -18.23 6.83
CA GLN A 134 16.36 -17.42 7.94
C GLN A 134 15.95 -15.96 7.76
N LEU A 135 15.33 -15.38 8.78
CA LEU A 135 14.95 -13.97 8.79
C LEU A 135 16.18 -13.06 8.86
N THR A 136 16.06 -11.86 8.29
CA THR A 136 17.11 -10.85 8.43
C THR A 136 17.17 -10.30 9.86
N ASP A 137 18.36 -9.84 10.28
CA ASP A 137 18.56 -9.27 11.62
C ASP A 137 17.59 -8.13 11.93
N LEU A 138 17.33 -7.26 10.94
CA LEU A 138 16.38 -6.15 11.08
C LEU A 138 14.94 -6.63 11.33
N VAL A 139 14.51 -7.67 10.61
CA VAL A 139 13.16 -8.23 10.81
C VAL A 139 13.05 -8.88 12.18
N MET A 140 14.06 -9.65 12.60
CA MET A 140 14.12 -10.22 13.95
C MET A 140 14.11 -9.14 15.04
N GLU A 141 14.84 -8.04 14.84
CA GLU A 141 14.87 -6.90 15.76
C GLU A 141 13.46 -6.30 15.93
N ILE A 142 12.73 -6.07 14.83
CA ILE A 142 11.36 -5.55 14.86
C ILE A 142 10.41 -6.52 15.55
N LEU A 143 10.45 -7.82 15.22
CA LEU A 143 9.58 -8.83 15.82
C LEU A 143 9.82 -8.97 17.33
N ASN A 144 11.08 -8.98 17.76
CA ASN A 144 11.43 -9.01 19.17
C ASN A 144 10.94 -7.76 19.90
N ALA A 145 11.13 -6.59 19.32
CA ALA A 145 10.63 -5.35 19.89
C ALA A 145 9.10 -5.35 19.98
N SER A 146 8.38 -5.87 18.96
CA SER A 146 6.92 -6.05 18.97
C SER A 146 6.45 -6.93 20.12
N SER A 147 7.08 -8.08 20.31
CA SER A 147 6.79 -8.99 21.43
C SER A 147 6.93 -8.31 22.80
N VAL A 148 7.96 -7.48 22.98
CA VAL A 148 8.16 -6.69 24.21
C VAL A 148 7.05 -5.67 24.42
N TYR A 149 6.61 -4.99 23.35
CA TYR A 149 5.48 -4.06 23.41
C TYR A 149 4.17 -4.78 23.73
N GLU A 150 3.85 -5.86 23.03
CA GLU A 150 2.64 -6.66 23.25
C GLU A 150 2.58 -7.20 24.69
N ALA A 151 3.71 -7.68 25.22
CA ALA A 151 3.81 -8.10 26.61
C ALA A 151 3.53 -6.95 27.59
N CYS A 152 3.97 -5.73 27.27
CA CYS A 152 3.68 -4.54 28.06
C CYS A 152 2.20 -4.17 28.00
N VAL A 153 1.61 -4.12 26.81
CA VAL A 153 0.17 -3.84 26.63
C VAL A 153 -0.64 -4.85 27.43
N LYS A 154 -0.39 -6.14 27.24
CA LYS A 154 -1.08 -7.22 27.97
C LYS A 154 -1.01 -7.08 29.49
N LYS A 155 0.10 -6.55 30.02
CA LYS A 155 0.29 -6.37 31.47
C LYS A 155 -0.55 -5.22 32.04
N TYR A 156 -0.68 -4.11 31.32
CA TYR A 156 -1.30 -2.89 31.83
C TYR A 156 -2.69 -2.61 31.25
N HIS A 157 -3.09 -3.34 30.20
CA HIS A 157 -4.33 -3.09 29.51
C HIS A 157 -5.55 -3.27 30.42
N ASN A 158 -6.41 -2.26 30.43
CA ASN A 158 -7.70 -2.29 31.08
C ASN A 158 -8.79 -1.97 30.06
N ALA A 159 -9.51 -3.00 29.63
CA ALA A 159 -10.54 -2.93 28.58
C ALA A 159 -11.67 -1.92 28.84
N THR A 160 -11.79 -1.39 30.07
CA THR A 160 -12.86 -0.47 30.47
C THR A 160 -12.49 1.02 30.27
N ALA A 161 -11.22 1.34 30.05
CA ALA A 161 -10.73 2.72 30.00
C ALA A 161 -10.29 3.13 28.58
N LYS A 162 -10.82 4.27 28.09
CA LYS A 162 -10.35 4.89 26.85
C LYS A 162 -10.22 6.41 27.03
N PRO A 163 -9.02 7.01 26.89
CA PRO A 163 -7.74 6.35 26.61
C PRO A 163 -7.29 5.43 27.76
N ASP A 164 -6.57 4.37 27.43
CA ASP A 164 -5.97 3.46 28.41
C ASP A 164 -4.66 4.06 28.96
N LEU A 165 -4.80 5.03 29.86
CA LEU A 165 -3.68 5.81 30.39
C LEU A 165 -2.57 4.95 30.99
N ALA A 166 -2.90 3.82 31.62
CA ALA A 166 -1.91 2.91 32.20
C ALA A 166 -1.00 2.31 31.12
N VAL A 167 -1.56 1.87 30.00
CA VAL A 167 -0.77 1.40 28.84
C VAL A 167 0.01 2.55 28.22
N CYS A 168 -0.62 3.72 28.04
CA CYS A 168 0.03 4.85 27.40
C CYS A 168 1.27 5.33 28.18
N GLU A 169 1.20 5.37 29.51
CA GLU A 169 2.30 5.83 30.36
C GLU A 169 3.41 4.78 30.48
N ASN A 170 3.05 3.50 30.62
CA ASN A 170 4.03 2.44 30.88
C ASN A 170 4.64 1.83 29.62
N CYS A 171 3.95 1.86 28.47
CA CYS A 171 4.37 1.17 27.25
C CYS A 171 4.83 2.10 26.13
N ILE A 172 4.80 3.43 26.31
CA ILE A 172 5.26 4.41 25.30
C ILE A 172 6.71 4.18 24.87
N GLY A 173 7.58 3.78 25.81
CA GLY A 173 8.98 3.47 25.50
C GLY A 173 9.08 2.31 24.50
N ASN A 174 8.38 1.20 24.76
CA ASN A 174 8.39 0.02 23.90
C ASN A 174 7.77 0.32 22.52
N TYR A 175 6.65 1.05 22.49
CA TYR A 175 6.04 1.49 21.24
C TYR A 175 6.99 2.36 20.41
N LYS A 176 7.65 3.34 21.04
CA LYS A 176 8.63 4.21 20.38
C LYS A 176 9.79 3.42 19.81
N THR A 177 10.35 2.47 20.57
CA THR A 177 11.45 1.62 20.09
C THR A 177 11.12 0.96 18.75
N ILE A 178 9.97 0.28 18.65
CA ILE A 178 9.57 -0.39 17.41
C ILE A 178 9.30 0.62 16.30
N ASN A 179 8.56 1.69 16.61
CA ASN A 179 8.24 2.73 15.64
C ASN A 179 9.50 3.39 15.07
N ASP A 180 10.50 3.63 15.90
CA ASP A 180 11.74 4.30 15.51
C ASP A 180 12.61 3.39 14.65
N ILE A 181 12.72 2.09 14.98
CA ILE A 181 13.38 1.09 14.13
C ILE A 181 12.71 1.07 12.73
N TYR A 182 11.38 1.01 12.69
CA TYR A 182 10.64 0.97 11.43
C TYR A 182 10.81 2.26 10.62
N VAL A 183 10.62 3.44 11.22
CA VAL A 183 10.71 4.74 10.53
C VAL A 183 12.13 5.02 10.03
N LYS A 184 13.15 4.69 10.83
CA LYS A 184 14.56 4.86 10.45
C LYS A 184 14.91 4.07 9.18
N ASN A 185 14.31 2.90 9.00
CA ASN A 185 14.66 1.99 7.91
C ASN A 185 13.71 2.05 6.70
N LYS A 186 12.48 2.56 6.86
CA LYS A 186 11.47 2.63 5.79
C LYS A 186 11.93 3.39 4.53
N GLY A 187 12.87 4.32 4.64
CA GLY A 187 13.43 5.06 3.49
C GLY A 187 14.61 4.37 2.80
N THR A 188 15.21 3.37 3.46
CA THR A 188 16.43 2.69 2.99
C THR A 188 16.11 1.29 2.46
N ILE A 189 15.12 0.63 3.07
CA ILE A 189 14.77 -0.77 2.82
C ILE A 189 13.26 -0.85 2.60
N GLU A 190 12.86 -1.65 1.61
CA GLU A 190 11.47 -2.03 1.39
C GLU A 190 11.12 -3.23 2.28
N PHE A 191 10.22 -3.03 3.23
CA PHE A 191 9.79 -4.08 4.15
C PHE A 191 8.86 -5.09 3.48
N CYS A 192 8.98 -6.36 3.86
CA CYS A 192 7.98 -7.38 3.53
C CYS A 192 6.63 -7.07 4.20
N MET A 193 5.56 -7.56 3.59
CA MET A 193 4.19 -7.25 4.02
C MET A 193 3.86 -7.73 5.43
N ASP A 194 4.48 -8.80 5.93
CA ASP A 194 4.35 -9.23 7.32
C ASP A 194 4.73 -8.10 8.30
N VAL A 195 5.86 -7.43 8.07
CA VAL A 195 6.33 -6.31 8.91
C VAL A 195 5.46 -5.07 8.73
N VAL A 196 5.01 -4.80 7.50
CA VAL A 196 4.14 -3.66 7.20
C VAL A 196 2.79 -3.81 7.90
N ASP A 197 2.18 -4.99 7.84
CA ASP A 197 0.91 -5.29 8.50
C ASP A 197 1.05 -5.25 10.01
N LEU A 198 2.11 -5.87 10.56
CA LEU A 198 2.45 -5.77 12.00
C LEU A 198 2.49 -4.32 12.46
N MET A 199 3.26 -3.46 11.77
CA MET A 199 3.40 -2.06 12.17
C MET A 199 2.12 -1.25 11.99
N ASN A 200 1.32 -1.55 10.98
CA ASN A 200 0.01 -0.92 10.81
C ASN A 200 -0.94 -1.31 11.94
N ASN A 201 -0.97 -2.60 12.31
CA ASN A 201 -1.77 -3.09 13.42
C ASN A 201 -1.32 -2.47 14.75
N THR A 202 -0.01 -2.48 15.05
CA THR A 202 0.55 -1.86 16.27
C THR A 202 0.22 -0.37 16.36
N ARG A 203 0.28 0.37 15.25
CA ARG A 203 -0.10 1.80 15.24
C ARG A 203 -1.61 2.01 15.39
N ASN A 204 -2.42 1.16 14.77
CA ASN A 204 -3.87 1.20 14.92
C ASN A 204 -4.28 0.89 16.36
N GLU A 205 -3.68 -0.12 16.97
CA GLU A 205 -3.91 -0.47 18.38
C GLU A 205 -3.48 0.69 19.29
N TRP A 206 -2.27 1.22 19.12
CA TRP A 206 -1.75 2.32 19.94
C TRP A 206 -2.61 3.58 19.88
N SER A 207 -2.97 4.02 18.67
CA SER A 207 -3.64 5.30 18.46
C SER A 207 -5.17 5.19 18.48
N GLY A 208 -5.70 4.12 17.91
CA GLY A 208 -7.12 3.87 17.73
C GLY A 208 -7.72 3.14 18.92
N ASP A 209 -7.25 1.94 19.22
CA ASP A 209 -7.87 1.07 20.22
C ASP A 209 -7.58 1.58 21.64
N LEU A 210 -6.30 1.80 21.96
CA LEU A 210 -5.82 2.27 23.27
C LEU A 210 -5.97 3.79 23.45
N GLY A 211 -6.01 4.56 22.36
CA GLY A 211 -6.20 6.02 22.41
C GLY A 211 -4.97 6.80 22.91
N CYS A 212 -3.77 6.25 22.80
CA CYS A 212 -2.54 6.83 23.37
C CYS A 212 -1.93 7.99 22.57
N CYS A 213 -2.63 8.52 21.57
CA CYS A 213 -2.15 9.64 20.76
C CYS A 213 -2.48 10.99 21.45
N ASN A 214 -1.61 11.43 22.36
CA ASN A 214 -1.78 12.71 23.08
C ASN A 214 -1.22 13.93 22.30
N ASP A 215 -0.30 13.69 21.37
CA ASP A 215 0.51 14.76 20.75
C ASP A 215 -0.27 15.63 19.74
N ARG A 216 -1.36 15.13 19.17
CA ARG A 216 -2.19 15.92 18.22
C ARG A 216 -3.04 17.00 18.89
N ARG A 217 -3.46 16.82 20.14
CA ARG A 217 -4.42 17.76 20.79
C ARG A 217 -3.80 19.09 21.21
N LYS A 218 -2.52 19.14 21.53
CA LYS A 218 -1.83 20.36 22.00
C LYS A 218 -1.50 21.37 20.89
N PRO A 219 -0.91 20.97 19.74
CA PRO A 219 -0.52 21.92 18.70
C PRO A 219 -1.72 22.54 17.96
N GLU A 220 -2.86 21.86 17.90
CA GLU A 220 -4.09 22.38 17.28
C GLU A 220 -4.57 23.66 17.96
N ILE A 221 -4.58 23.70 19.30
CA ILE A 221 -5.03 24.88 20.06
C ILE A 221 -4.10 26.07 19.83
N THR A 222 -2.78 25.85 19.91
CA THR A 222 -1.78 26.91 19.68
C THR A 222 -1.87 27.48 18.26
N MET A 223 -2.04 26.62 17.25
CA MET A 223 -2.19 27.04 15.86
C MET A 223 -3.46 27.87 15.64
N ILE A 224 -4.60 27.44 16.23
CA ILE A 224 -5.87 28.18 16.15
C ILE A 224 -5.75 29.56 16.80
N LEU A 225 -5.07 29.66 17.95
CA LEU A 225 -4.84 30.94 18.64
C LEU A 225 -4.00 31.91 17.79
N ILE A 226 -2.93 31.42 17.16
CA ILE A 226 -2.10 32.25 16.29
C ILE A 226 -2.88 32.67 15.03
N ALA A 227 -3.57 31.73 14.39
CA ALA A 227 -4.35 31.99 13.19
C ALA A 227 -5.48 33.00 13.43
N SER A 228 -6.20 32.86 14.56
CA SER A 228 -7.23 33.83 14.96
C SER A 228 -6.64 35.20 15.28
N GLY A 229 -5.52 35.27 15.99
CA GLY A 229 -4.81 36.53 16.26
C GLY A 229 -4.45 37.26 14.98
N VAL A 230 -3.82 36.56 14.03
CA VAL A 230 -3.45 37.14 12.72
C VAL A 230 -4.70 37.54 11.91
N GLY A 231 -5.76 36.73 11.96
CA GLY A 231 -7.02 37.03 11.27
C GLY A 231 -7.75 38.26 11.79
N VAL A 232 -7.56 38.64 13.06
CA VAL A 232 -8.19 39.82 13.68
C VAL A 232 -7.39 41.10 13.42
N LEU A 233 -6.09 41.01 13.11
CA LEU A 233 -5.23 42.18 12.86
C LEU A 233 -5.76 43.14 11.78
N PRO A 234 -6.27 42.70 10.61
CA PRO A 234 -6.84 43.59 9.61
C PRO A 234 -8.04 44.36 10.14
N PHE A 235 -8.92 43.72 10.92
CA PHE A 235 -10.09 44.38 11.50
C PHE A 235 -9.68 45.46 12.50
N ILE A 236 -8.69 45.17 13.35
CA ILE A 236 -8.13 46.15 14.28
C ILE A 236 -7.50 47.32 13.50
N PHE A 237 -6.73 47.06 12.45
CA PHE A 237 -6.12 48.10 11.62
C PHE A 237 -7.18 49.02 10.98
N TYR A 238 -8.23 48.44 10.38
CA TYR A 238 -9.31 49.24 9.79
C TYR A 238 -10.12 50.01 10.85
N ALA A 239 -10.36 49.43 12.02
CA ALA A 239 -11.01 50.14 13.11
C ALA A 239 -10.16 51.32 13.60
N LEU A 240 -8.86 51.12 13.82
CA LEU A 240 -7.94 52.17 14.26
C LEU A 240 -7.85 53.30 13.24
N THR A 241 -7.73 52.98 11.95
CA THR A 241 -7.72 54.02 10.90
C THR A 241 -9.05 54.78 10.84
N TYR A 242 -10.19 54.12 11.02
CA TYR A 242 -11.49 54.78 11.07
C TYR A 242 -11.63 55.76 12.26
N PHE A 243 -11.21 55.37 13.46
CA PHE A 243 -11.34 56.22 14.65
C PHE A 243 -10.27 57.30 14.76
N LEU A 244 -9.03 57.02 14.31
CA LEU A 244 -7.90 57.94 14.48
C LEU A 244 -7.76 58.94 13.32
N THR A 245 -8.40 58.72 12.17
CA THR A 245 -8.31 59.66 11.06
C THR A 245 -9.27 60.83 11.29
N PRO A 246 -8.77 62.06 11.53
CA PRO A 246 -9.64 63.22 11.63
C PRO A 246 -10.34 63.43 10.29
N LYS A 247 -11.67 63.64 10.31
CA LYS A 247 -12.41 64.06 9.11
C LYS A 247 -11.85 65.39 8.62
N LYS A 248 -10.99 65.35 7.61
CA LYS A 248 -10.59 66.55 6.86
C LYS A 248 -11.79 66.95 6.01
N VAL A 249 -12.60 67.87 6.53
CA VAL A 249 -13.52 68.64 5.69
C VAL A 249 -12.64 69.52 4.82
N HIS A 250 -12.43 69.14 3.57
CA HIS A 250 -11.85 70.05 2.60
C HIS A 250 -12.81 71.24 2.49
N ALA A 251 -12.37 72.42 2.95
CA ALA A 251 -13.06 73.66 2.64
C ALA A 251 -13.07 73.77 1.11
N VAL A 252 -14.26 73.64 0.50
CA VAL A 252 -14.44 73.90 -0.93
C VAL A 252 -14.00 75.34 -1.14
N ILE A 253 -12.87 75.53 -1.82
CA ILE A 253 -12.39 76.87 -2.17
C ILE A 253 -13.48 77.49 -3.05
N GLU A 254 -14.19 78.47 -2.52
CA GLU A 254 -15.18 79.22 -3.28
C GLU A 254 -14.43 80.00 -4.36
N ARG A 255 -14.47 79.49 -5.60
CA ARG A 255 -13.83 80.13 -6.74
C ARG A 255 -14.57 81.43 -7.01
N LYS A 256 -14.06 82.57 -6.53
CA LYS A 256 -14.60 83.90 -6.89
C LYS A 256 -14.63 84.01 -8.41
N ARG A 257 -15.85 84.12 -8.95
CA ARG A 257 -16.10 84.32 -10.38
C ARG A 257 -15.55 85.70 -10.75
N TRP A 258 -14.62 85.73 -11.70
CA TRP A 258 -14.03 86.95 -12.24
C TRP A 258 -15.13 87.77 -12.91
N ASN A 259 -15.59 88.85 -12.29
CA ASN A 259 -16.38 89.87 -12.97
C ASN A 259 -15.39 90.81 -13.65
N GLY A 260 -15.31 90.72 -14.97
CA GLY A 260 -14.54 91.65 -15.77
C GLY A 260 -15.20 93.02 -15.74
N GLU A 261 -14.52 93.98 -15.13
CA GLU A 261 -14.68 95.37 -15.48
C GLU A 261 -13.34 95.88 -16.00
N SER A 262 -13.38 96.32 -17.25
CA SER A 262 -12.32 96.95 -18.00
C SER A 262 -11.71 98.13 -17.22
N ASN A 263 -10.38 98.14 -17.08
CA ASN A 263 -9.51 99.23 -17.56
C ASN A 263 -8.09 99.05 -17.02
N GLY A 264 -7.11 99.08 -17.94
CA GLY A 264 -5.79 99.61 -17.61
C GLY A 264 -4.61 98.63 -17.55
N VAL A 265 -3.94 98.50 -18.69
CA VAL A 265 -2.46 98.57 -18.84
C VAL A 265 -1.60 97.50 -18.12
N SER A 266 -1.18 96.52 -18.94
CA SER A 266 0.22 96.11 -19.22
C SER A 266 1.23 95.98 -18.06
N LYS A 267 1.62 94.74 -17.74
CA LYS A 267 2.91 94.14 -18.19
C LYS A 267 3.09 92.72 -17.63
N SER A 268 3.42 91.81 -18.53
CA SER A 268 3.88 90.44 -18.22
C SER A 268 5.36 90.46 -17.81
N PRO A 269 5.78 89.64 -16.85
CA PRO A 269 7.09 88.99 -16.94
C PRO A 269 6.96 87.46 -16.85
N GLU A 270 7.25 86.83 -17.99
CA GLU A 270 8.17 85.70 -18.20
C GLU A 270 8.36 84.66 -17.09
N ILE A 271 7.93 83.43 -17.40
CA ILE A 271 8.10 82.22 -16.61
C ILE A 271 9.47 81.60 -16.94
N HIS A 272 10.34 81.47 -15.94
CA HIS A 272 11.48 80.56 -16.00
C HIS A 272 11.07 79.20 -15.39
N ILE A 273 11.04 78.16 -16.22
CA ILE A 273 10.92 76.75 -15.81
C ILE A 273 12.33 76.16 -15.82
N THR A 274 12.76 75.55 -14.71
CA THR A 274 13.85 74.57 -14.70
C THR A 274 13.34 73.18 -14.30
N PRO A 275 13.84 72.09 -14.91
CA PRO A 275 13.32 70.72 -14.76
C PRO A 275 13.89 69.99 -13.52
N PRO A 276 13.37 68.79 -13.20
CA PRO A 276 13.66 68.10 -11.95
C PRO A 276 15.06 67.49 -11.94
N GLU A 277 15.71 67.56 -10.79
CA GLU A 277 16.95 66.85 -10.52
C GLU A 277 16.63 65.46 -9.96
N ASN A 278 17.13 64.45 -10.67
CA ASN A 278 17.10 63.05 -10.29
C ASN A 278 18.27 62.79 -9.35
N THR A 279 18.06 62.04 -8.28
CA THR A 279 19.15 61.35 -7.57
C THR A 279 18.70 59.94 -7.21
N GLU A 280 19.25 59.00 -7.97
CA GLU A 280 19.57 57.63 -7.54
C GLU A 280 20.68 57.71 -6.48
N ASP A 281 20.51 56.95 -5.40
CA ASP A 281 21.48 55.98 -4.85
C ASP A 281 20.76 55.11 -3.79
#